data_AF-A0A2P7R6E4-F1
#
_entry.id   AF-A0A2P7R6E4-F1
#
_cell.length_a   1.000
_cell.length_b   1.000
_cell.length_c   1.000
_cell.angle_alpha   90.00
_cell.angle_beta   90.00
_cell.angle_gamma   90.00
#
_symmetry.space_group_name_H-M   'P 1'
#
loop_
_entity.id
_entity.type
_entity.pdbx_description
1 polymer ?
#
loop_
_entity_poly.entity_id
_entity_poly.type
_entity_poly.pdbx_seq_one_letter_code
_entity_poly.pdbx_strand_id
1 'polypeptide(L)'
;MSRWQWTQLLAFEGFWLLAVAGQNRWAWLTALLLAAHFWFSPSRGADVRALWLAVPGLLTDAALAWAGVFVFGHWPLWLALLWAGFVLTLGHSLVWLRRFSPSLMAFTGALAGTSSYLAGWRLGAVQLPLGCWVSAAILVPVWATLLPLLVGLDRRLRRE
;
A
#
# COMPACT_ATOMS: atom_id res chain seq x y z
N MET A 1 11.17 16.98 -7.22
CA MET A 1 10.33 15.93 -7.85
C MET A 1 9.86 16.43 -9.20
N SER A 2 9.84 15.59 -10.22
CA SER A 2 9.38 16.00 -11.57
C SER A 2 7.85 16.11 -11.62
N ARG A 3 7.31 16.87 -12.59
CA ARG A 3 5.84 16.99 -12.81
C ARG A 3 5.16 15.61 -12.96
N TRP A 4 5.88 14.65 -13.55
CA TRP A 4 5.44 13.27 -13.72
C TRP A 4 5.27 12.49 -12.41
N GLN A 5 6.11 12.76 -11.40
CA GLN A 5 5.98 12.08 -10.10
C GLN A 5 4.73 12.54 -9.35
N TRP A 6 4.37 13.82 -9.48
CA TRP A 6 3.16 14.37 -8.89
C TRP A 6 1.89 13.83 -9.54
N THR A 7 1.87 13.68 -10.86
CA THR A 7 0.71 13.11 -11.57
C THR A 7 0.49 11.65 -11.17
N GLN A 8 1.57 10.87 -11.03
CA GLN A 8 1.49 9.48 -10.54
C GLN A 8 1.05 9.41 -9.07
N LEU A 9 1.51 10.33 -8.22
CA LEU A 9 1.09 10.39 -6.82
C LEU A 9 -0.41 10.68 -6.70
N LEU A 10 -0.91 11.70 -7.40
CA LEU A 10 -2.33 12.05 -7.42
C LEU A 10 -3.19 10.94 -8.04
N ALA A 11 -2.70 10.28 -9.10
CA ALA A 11 -3.36 9.12 -9.68
C ALA A 11 -3.45 7.97 -8.68
N PHE A 12 -2.42 7.75 -7.87
CA PHE A 12 -2.44 6.74 -6.81
C PHE A 12 -3.43 7.10 -5.69
N GLU A 13 -3.56 8.37 -5.29
CA GLU A 13 -4.59 8.77 -4.31
C GLU A 13 -6.02 8.50 -4.83
N GLY A 14 -6.26 8.75 -6.13
CA GLY A 14 -7.52 8.39 -6.78
C GLY A 14 -7.74 6.88 -6.83
N PHE A 15 -6.70 6.12 -7.15
CA PHE A 15 -6.71 4.65 -7.13
C PHE A 15 -7.00 4.10 -5.73
N TRP A 16 -6.35 4.66 -4.71
CA TRP A 16 -6.54 4.32 -3.30
C TRP A 16 -7.98 4.59 -2.87
N LEU A 17 -8.49 5.79 -3.17
CA LEU A 17 -9.85 6.18 -2.81
C LEU A 17 -10.88 5.27 -3.48
N LEU A 18 -10.67 4.94 -4.76
CA LEU A 18 -11.51 4.01 -5.49
C LEU A 18 -11.52 2.62 -4.85
N ALA A 19 -10.35 2.10 -4.45
CA ALA A 19 -10.23 0.80 -3.81
C ALA A 19 -10.93 0.78 -2.44
N VAL A 20 -10.73 1.80 -1.63
CA VAL A 20 -11.26 1.88 -0.26
C VAL A 20 -12.76 2.15 -0.24
N ALA A 21 -13.24 3.14 -1.01
CA ALA A 21 -14.66 3.49 -1.04
C ALA A 21 -15.50 2.45 -1.81
N GLY A 22 -14.94 1.88 -2.90
CA GLY A 22 -15.63 0.92 -3.74
C GLY A 22 -15.53 -0.54 -3.29
N GLN A 23 -14.52 -0.87 -2.48
CA GLN A 23 -14.25 -2.22 -1.98
C GLN A 23 -14.34 -3.27 -3.11
N ASN A 24 -14.90 -4.45 -2.84
CA ASN A 24 -15.02 -5.51 -3.86
C ASN A 24 -15.97 -5.13 -5.01
N ARG A 25 -16.93 -4.22 -4.79
CA ARG A 25 -17.88 -3.80 -5.83
C ARG A 25 -17.18 -3.13 -7.01
N TRP A 26 -16.11 -2.37 -6.76
CA TRP A 26 -15.33 -1.68 -7.77
C TRP A 26 -13.93 -2.29 -7.99
N ALA A 27 -13.70 -3.50 -7.48
CA ALA A 27 -12.41 -4.20 -7.65
C ALA A 27 -12.06 -4.43 -9.12
N TRP A 28 -13.05 -4.59 -10.00
CA TRP A 28 -12.82 -4.70 -11.44
C TRP A 28 -12.23 -3.40 -12.03
N LEU A 29 -12.61 -2.23 -11.51
CA LEU A 29 -12.11 -0.95 -11.98
C LEU A 29 -10.69 -0.68 -11.45
N THR A 30 -10.40 -1.04 -10.19
CA THR A 30 -9.02 -0.98 -9.68
C THR A 30 -8.11 -1.96 -10.42
N ALA A 31 -8.58 -3.17 -10.73
CA ALA A 31 -7.85 -4.12 -11.57
C ALA A 31 -7.60 -3.57 -12.98
N LEU A 32 -8.58 -2.89 -13.58
CA LEU A 32 -8.42 -2.26 -14.90
C LEU A 32 -7.36 -1.15 -14.87
N LEU A 33 -7.33 -0.33 -13.82
CA LEU A 33 -6.32 0.72 -13.64
C LEU A 33 -4.92 0.11 -13.46
N LEU A 34 -4.79 -0.99 -12.71
CA LEU A 34 -3.52 -1.73 -12.62
C LEU A 34 -3.10 -2.30 -13.97
N ALA A 35 -4.02 -2.90 -14.72
CA ALA A 35 -3.73 -3.42 -16.06
C ALA A 35 -3.29 -2.30 -17.02
N ALA A 36 -3.94 -1.13 -16.96
CA ALA A 36 -3.55 0.05 -17.71
C ALA A 36 -2.14 0.53 -17.32
N HIS A 37 -1.78 0.51 -16.04
CA HIS A 37 -0.40 0.82 -15.60
C HIS A 37 0.61 -0.09 -16.31
N PHE A 38 0.38 -1.40 -16.37
CA PHE A 38 1.28 -2.31 -17.09
C PHE A 38 1.34 -2.05 -18.59
N TRP A 39 0.24 -1.61 -19.21
CA TRP A 39 0.22 -1.24 -20.62
C TRP A 39 1.14 -0.04 -20.91
N PHE A 40 1.14 0.96 -20.04
CA PHE A 40 1.96 2.17 -20.21
C PHE A 40 3.33 2.13 -19.54
N SER A 41 3.58 1.16 -18.64
CA SER A 41 4.83 1.10 -17.89
C SER A 41 6.01 0.81 -18.82
N PRO A 42 7.06 1.66 -18.82
CA PRO A 42 8.28 1.40 -19.57
C PRO A 42 9.14 0.29 -18.94
N SER A 43 8.82 -0.14 -17.72
CA SER A 43 9.60 -1.09 -16.91
C SER A 43 8.80 -2.32 -16.50
N ARG A 44 8.02 -2.90 -17.42
CA ARG A 44 7.08 -4.01 -17.14
C ARG A 44 7.71 -5.17 -16.36
N GLY A 45 8.91 -5.62 -16.75
CA GLY A 45 9.58 -6.75 -16.08
C GLY A 45 9.97 -6.45 -14.63
N ALA A 46 10.40 -5.23 -14.34
CA ALA A 46 10.70 -4.80 -12.97
C ALA A 46 9.40 -4.63 -12.14
N ASP A 47 8.34 -4.16 -12.78
CA ASP A 47 7.02 -3.97 -12.14
C ASP A 47 6.35 -5.31 -11.80
N VAL A 48 6.45 -6.32 -12.69
CA VAL A 48 5.96 -7.68 -12.39
C VAL A 48 6.70 -8.26 -11.18
N ARG A 49 8.02 -8.08 -11.10
CA ARG A 49 8.80 -8.55 -9.94
C ARG A 49 8.43 -7.82 -8.66
N ALA A 50 8.13 -6.52 -8.74
CA ALA A 50 7.69 -5.74 -7.58
C ALA A 50 6.34 -6.21 -7.01
N LEU A 51 5.48 -6.87 -7.79
CA LEU A 51 4.22 -7.44 -7.26
C LEU A 51 4.45 -8.46 -6.14
N TRP A 52 5.59 -9.16 -6.12
CA TRP A 52 5.93 -10.06 -5.02
C TRP A 52 6.06 -9.36 -3.68
N LEU A 53 6.34 -8.06 -3.69
CA LEU A 53 6.41 -7.24 -2.47
C LEU A 53 5.03 -6.99 -1.85
N ALA A 54 3.93 -7.27 -2.56
CA ALA A 54 2.59 -7.21 -1.99
C ALA A 54 2.38 -8.33 -0.94
N VAL A 55 3.09 -9.46 -1.09
CA VAL A 55 2.93 -10.62 -0.21
C VAL A 55 3.22 -10.31 1.26
N PRO A 56 4.36 -9.69 1.65
CA PRO A 56 4.59 -9.27 3.03
C PRO A 56 3.47 -8.39 3.61
N GLY A 57 2.95 -7.46 2.81
CA GLY A 57 1.84 -6.59 3.21
C GLY A 57 0.54 -7.36 3.44
N LEU A 58 0.18 -8.25 2.52
CA LEU A 58 -0.99 -9.11 2.63
C LEU A 58 -0.90 -10.09 3.81
N LEU A 59 0.27 -10.65 4.07
CA LEU A 59 0.51 -11.50 5.23
C LEU A 59 0.38 -10.72 6.53
N THR A 60 0.86 -9.47 6.55
CA THR A 60 0.71 -8.56 7.70
C THR A 60 -0.77 -8.26 7.96
N ASP A 61 -1.54 -7.93 6.92
CA ASP A 61 -2.98 -7.68 7.06
C ASP A 61 -3.75 -8.92 7.49
N ALA A 62 -3.39 -10.10 6.98
CA ALA A 62 -3.98 -11.36 7.40
C ALA A 62 -3.66 -11.67 8.88
N ALA A 63 -2.43 -11.41 9.32
CA ALA A 63 -2.03 -11.57 10.72
C ALA A 63 -2.77 -10.60 11.65
N LEU A 64 -2.92 -9.34 11.23
CA LEU A 64 -3.68 -8.32 11.96
C LEU A 64 -5.17 -8.66 12.03
N ALA A 65 -5.74 -9.21 10.96
CA ALA A 65 -7.11 -9.70 10.95
C ALA A 65 -7.29 -10.91 11.89
N TRP A 66 -6.36 -11.87 11.83
CA TRP A 66 -6.36 -13.03 12.73
C TRP A 66 -6.22 -12.63 14.21
N ALA A 67 -5.40 -11.63 14.51
CA ALA A 67 -5.25 -11.05 15.85
C ALA A 67 -6.44 -10.17 16.30
N GLY A 68 -7.47 -10.00 15.46
CA GLY A 68 -8.66 -9.22 15.77
C GLY A 68 -8.48 -7.69 15.68
N VAL A 69 -7.35 -7.21 15.16
CA VAL A 69 -7.12 -5.78 14.90
C VAL A 69 -8.01 -5.31 13.75
N PHE A 70 -8.13 -6.12 12.71
CA PHE A 70 -8.98 -5.85 11.55
C PHE A 70 -10.13 -6.84 11.45
N VAL A 71 -11.31 -6.34 11.10
CA VAL A 71 -12.43 -7.17 10.66
C VAL A 71 -12.93 -6.64 9.33
N PHE A 72 -13.00 -7.55 8.36
CA PHE A 72 -13.53 -7.29 7.02
C PHE A 72 -14.87 -8.01 6.87
N GLY A 73 -15.87 -7.36 6.28
CA GLY A 73 -17.18 -7.98 6.06
C GLY A 73 -17.19 -9.08 5.00
N HIS A 74 -16.15 -9.14 4.16
CA HIS A 74 -15.93 -10.13 3.12
C HIS A 74 -14.44 -10.27 2.84
N TRP A 75 -14.04 -11.28 2.08
CA TRP A 75 -12.66 -11.40 1.59
C TRP A 75 -12.23 -10.11 0.87
N PRO A 76 -11.19 -9.40 1.32
CA PRO A 76 -10.89 -8.04 0.86
C PRO A 76 -10.04 -8.07 -0.42
N LEU A 77 -10.61 -8.50 -1.55
CA LEU A 77 -9.93 -8.51 -2.85
C LEU A 77 -9.42 -7.10 -3.21
N TRP A 78 -10.19 -6.08 -2.90
CA TRP A 78 -9.80 -4.68 -3.10
C TRP A 78 -8.49 -4.31 -2.39
N LEU A 79 -8.22 -4.89 -1.21
CA LEU A 79 -7.01 -4.64 -0.44
C LEU A 79 -5.80 -5.32 -1.08
N ALA A 80 -5.98 -6.51 -1.67
CA ALA A 80 -4.94 -7.16 -2.48
C ALA A 80 -4.55 -6.32 -3.71
N LEU A 81 -5.55 -5.78 -4.42
CA LEU A 81 -5.31 -4.86 -5.54
C LEU A 81 -4.67 -3.56 -5.07
N LEU A 82 -5.07 -3.05 -3.89
CA LEU A 82 -4.47 -1.86 -3.31
C LEU A 82 -2.99 -2.07 -2.99
N TRP A 83 -2.63 -3.21 -2.41
CA TRP A 83 -1.24 -3.60 -2.16
C TRP A 83 -0.43 -3.72 -3.45
N ALA A 84 -1.00 -4.33 -4.49
CA ALA A 84 -0.35 -4.40 -5.80
C ALA A 84 -0.06 -2.99 -6.36
N GLY A 85 -1.02 -2.07 -6.28
CA GLY A 85 -0.81 -0.68 -6.68
C GLY A 85 0.27 0.01 -5.84
N PHE A 86 0.20 -0.15 -4.52
CA PHE A 86 1.15 0.46 -3.59
C PHE A 86 2.60 0.05 -3.89
N VAL A 87 2.88 -1.24 -4.06
CA VAL A 87 4.26 -1.70 -4.30
C VAL A 87 4.82 -1.25 -5.64
N LEU A 88 3.96 -1.03 -6.64
CA LEU A 88 4.35 -0.43 -7.91
C LEU A 88 4.81 1.03 -7.71
N THR A 89 4.18 1.79 -6.80
CA THR A 89 4.59 3.18 -6.53
C THR A 89 6.02 3.30 -6.01
N LEU A 90 6.55 2.29 -5.31
CA LEU A 90 7.93 2.28 -4.78
C LEU A 90 9.00 2.44 -5.87
N GLY A 91 8.73 1.90 -7.07
CA GLY A 91 9.59 2.03 -8.24
C GLY A 91 9.38 3.33 -9.04
N HIS A 92 8.27 4.03 -8.82
CA HIS A 92 7.83 5.18 -9.63
C HIS A 92 7.67 6.45 -8.79
N SER A 93 6.46 6.75 -8.30
CA SER A 93 6.14 7.99 -7.58
C SER A 93 6.82 8.09 -6.21
N LEU A 94 7.15 6.97 -5.57
CA LEU A 94 7.82 6.89 -4.26
C LEU A 94 9.30 6.53 -4.35
N VAL A 95 9.92 6.54 -5.54
CA VAL A 95 11.35 6.23 -5.72
C VAL A 95 12.27 7.15 -4.89
N TRP A 96 11.81 8.35 -4.54
CA TRP A 96 12.54 9.31 -3.69
C TRP A 96 12.69 8.84 -2.24
N LEU A 97 11.80 7.96 -1.74
CA LEU A 97 11.99 7.31 -0.43
C LEU A 97 13.32 6.56 -0.39
N ARG A 98 13.90 6.19 -1.54
CA ARG A 98 15.20 5.54 -1.57
C ARG A 98 16.36 6.42 -1.06
N ARG A 99 16.15 7.74 -1.00
CA ARG A 99 17.14 8.70 -0.50
C ARG A 99 17.02 8.94 1.01
N PHE A 100 15.96 8.44 1.64
CA PHE A 100 15.70 8.66 3.05
C PHE A 100 16.60 7.79 3.91
N SER A 101 16.99 8.32 5.07
CA SER A 101 17.62 7.51 6.12
C SER A 101 16.64 6.46 6.64
N PRO A 102 17.11 5.32 7.17
CA PRO A 102 16.22 4.28 7.70
C PRO A 102 15.22 4.81 8.75
N SER A 103 15.66 5.71 9.63
CA SER A 103 14.80 6.32 10.66
C SER A 103 13.72 7.23 10.07
N LEU A 104 14.05 8.04 9.06
CA LEU A 104 13.06 8.90 8.41
C LEU A 104 12.04 8.08 7.63
N MET A 105 12.47 6.98 7.02
CA MET A 105 11.58 6.04 6.34
C MET A 105 10.66 5.32 7.31
N ALA A 106 11.17 4.89 8.47
CA ALA A 106 10.36 4.31 9.53
C ALA A 106 9.30 5.31 10.02
N PHE A 107 9.70 6.56 10.28
CA PHE A 107 8.75 7.62 10.67
C PHE A 107 7.69 7.88 9.59
N THR A 108 8.10 7.93 8.32
CA THR A 108 7.19 8.13 7.18
C THR A 108 6.20 6.97 7.07
N GLY A 109 6.67 5.73 7.21
CA GLY A 109 5.83 4.54 7.21
C GLY A 109 4.84 4.55 8.36
N ALA A 110 5.32 4.76 9.59
CA ALA A 110 4.49 4.87 10.78
C ALA A 110 3.34 5.86 10.60
N LEU A 111 3.61 7.03 10.04
CA LEU A 111 2.59 8.06 9.85
C LEU A 111 1.66 7.75 8.67
N ALA A 112 2.22 7.55 7.47
CA ALA A 112 1.44 7.39 6.24
C ALA A 112 0.70 6.05 6.16
N GLY A 113 1.34 4.97 6.60
CA GLY A 113 0.73 3.65 6.66
C GLY A 113 -0.43 3.63 7.66
N THR A 114 -0.19 4.04 8.90
CA THR A 114 -1.23 4.08 9.93
C THR A 114 -2.40 4.99 9.52
N SER A 115 -2.13 6.18 8.99
CA SER A 115 -3.19 7.09 8.57
C SER A 115 -4.06 6.51 7.45
N SER A 116 -3.48 5.71 6.54
CA SER A 116 -4.20 5.02 5.47
C SER A 116 -5.25 4.05 6.02
N TYR A 117 -4.90 3.23 7.02
CA TYR A 117 -5.87 2.30 7.63
C TYR A 117 -6.92 3.03 8.47
N LEU A 118 -6.53 4.10 9.19
CA LEU A 118 -7.50 4.91 9.93
C LEU A 118 -8.48 5.62 8.99
N ALA A 119 -8.03 6.07 7.82
CA ALA A 119 -8.89 6.62 6.79
C ALA A 119 -9.81 5.53 6.20
N GLY A 120 -9.28 4.34 5.91
CA GLY A 120 -10.09 3.19 5.49
C GLY A 120 -11.16 2.80 6.50
N TRP A 121 -10.82 2.83 7.79
CA TRP A 121 -11.79 2.63 8.88
C TRP A 121 -12.88 3.70 8.90
N ARG A 122 -12.51 4.98 8.79
CA ARG A 122 -13.49 6.09 8.73
C ARG A 122 -14.41 6.01 7.51
N LEU A 123 -13.93 5.44 6.41
CA LEU A 123 -14.71 5.20 5.19
C LEU A 123 -15.49 3.87 5.22
N GLY A 124 -15.42 3.11 6.31
CA GLY A 124 -16.14 1.85 6.48
C GLY A 124 -15.57 0.67 5.69
N ALA A 125 -14.34 0.77 5.19
CA ALA A 125 -13.67 -0.30 4.43
C ALA A 125 -13.13 -1.43 5.33
N VAL A 126 -12.78 -1.10 6.57
CA VAL A 126 -12.30 -2.04 7.58
C VAL A 126 -12.87 -1.65 8.94
N GLN A 127 -13.22 -2.62 9.78
CA GLN A 127 -13.60 -2.37 11.16
C GLN A 127 -12.40 -2.56 12.08
N LEU A 128 -12.34 -1.78 13.16
CA LEU A 128 -11.29 -1.82 14.18
C LEU A 128 -11.91 -2.21 15.54
N PRO A 129 -12.11 -3.51 15.83
CA PRO A 129 -12.79 -3.96 17.05
C PRO A 129 -12.09 -3.55 18.35
N LEU A 130 -10.75 -3.46 18.32
CA LEU A 130 -9.94 -3.00 19.45
C LEU A 130 -10.03 -1.47 19.68
N GLY A 131 -10.77 -0.76 18.84
CA GLY A 131 -10.88 0.69 18.85
C GLY A 131 -9.74 1.38 18.09
N CYS A 132 -9.96 2.67 17.78
CA CYS A 132 -9.05 3.47 16.96
C CYS A 132 -7.64 3.59 17.57
N TRP A 133 -7.54 3.90 18.87
CA TRP A 133 -6.26 4.18 19.52
C TRP A 133 -5.37 2.96 19.68
N VAL A 134 -5.94 1.82 20.12
CA VAL A 134 -5.19 0.56 20.26
C VAL A 134 -4.74 0.07 18.89
N SER A 135 -5.62 0.11 17.89
CA SER A 135 -5.27 -0.26 16.52
C SER A 135 -4.17 0.63 15.96
N ALA A 136 -4.25 1.96 16.16
CA ALA A 136 -3.20 2.89 15.75
C ALA A 136 -1.86 2.61 16.45
N ALA A 137 -1.88 2.31 17.76
CA ALA A 137 -0.67 1.97 18.52
C ALA A 137 0.01 0.68 18.03
N ILE A 138 -0.76 -0.26 17.48
CA ILE A 138 -0.24 -1.47 16.83
C ILE A 138 0.28 -1.16 15.41
N LEU A 139 -0.45 -0.34 14.65
CA LEU A 139 -0.11 -0.05 13.26
C LEU A 139 1.15 0.81 13.11
N VAL A 140 1.40 1.72 14.04
CA VAL A 140 2.59 2.57 14.06
C VAL A 140 3.89 1.75 13.96
N PRO A 141 4.20 0.81 14.87
CA PRO A 141 5.41 0.00 14.78
C PRO A 141 5.40 -0.98 13.60
N VAL A 142 4.23 -1.52 13.22
CA VAL A 142 4.10 -2.39 12.03
C VAL A 142 4.54 -1.63 10.78
N TRP A 143 4.00 -0.45 10.54
CA TRP A 143 4.36 0.34 9.36
C TRP A 143 5.72 1.02 9.46
N ALA A 144 6.20 1.31 10.67
CA ALA A 144 7.57 1.77 10.90
C ALA A 144 8.62 0.76 10.42
N THR A 145 8.30 -0.53 10.48
CA THR A 145 9.20 -1.61 10.06
C THR A 145 8.93 -2.06 8.62
N LEU A 146 7.66 -2.14 8.24
CA LEU A 146 7.24 -2.63 6.93
C LEU A 146 7.70 -1.73 5.77
N LEU A 147 7.58 -0.41 5.89
CA LEU A 147 7.99 0.48 4.80
C LEU A 147 9.51 0.40 4.51
N PRO A 148 10.41 0.50 5.51
CA PRO A 148 11.84 0.23 5.29
C PRO A 148 12.15 -1.12 4.67
N LEU A 149 11.47 -2.18 5.10
CA LEU A 149 11.64 -3.51 4.55
C LEU A 149 11.27 -3.53 3.06
N LEU A 150 10.08 -3.04 2.70
CA LEU A 150 9.58 -3.05 1.32
C LEU A 150 10.45 -2.20 0.39
N VAL A 151 10.84 -0.99 0.81
CA VAL A 151 11.75 -0.14 0.03
C VAL A 151 13.13 -0.81 -0.11
N GLY A 152 13.62 -1.47 0.93
CA GLY A 152 14.89 -2.22 0.89
C GLY A 152 14.85 -3.38 -0.10
N LEU A 153 13.77 -4.16 -0.11
CA LEU A 153 13.55 -5.27 -1.03
C LEU A 153 13.35 -4.79 -2.47
N ASP A 154 12.56 -3.74 -2.69
CA ASP A 154 12.33 -3.12 -4.00
C ASP A 154 13.64 -2.63 -4.63
N ARG A 155 14.53 -2.02 -3.83
CA ARG A 155 15.88 -1.64 -4.30
C ARG A 155 16.70 -2.84 -4.74
N ARG A 156 16.58 -3.99 -4.08
CA ARG A 156 17.33 -5.21 -4.44
C ARG A 156 16.76 -5.84 -5.71
N LEU A 157 15.43 -5.93 -5.82
CA LEU A 157 14.76 -6.49 -7.00
C LEU A 157 15.06 -5.68 -8.28
N ARG A 158 15.13 -4.35 -8.17
CA ARG A 158 15.32 -3.46 -9.33
C ARG A 158 16.78 -3.10 -9.62
N ARG A 159 17.75 -3.76 -8.97
CA ARG A 159 19.19 -3.54 -9.14
C ARG A 159 19.85 -4.46 -10.18
N GLU A 160 19.05 -5.06 -11.06
CA GLU A 160 19.54 -5.73 -12.27
C GLU A 160 20.01 -4.72 -13.31
#